data_AF-A0A7H1NUJ6-F1
#
_entry.id   AF-A0A7H1NUJ6-F1
#
_cell.length_a   1.000
_cell.length_b   1.000
_cell.length_c   1.000
_cell.angle_alpha   90.00
_cell.angle_beta   90.00
_cell.angle_gamma   90.00
#
_symmetry.space_group_name_H-M   'P 1'
#
loop_
_entity.id
_entity.type
_entity.pdbx_description
1 polymer ?
#
loop_
_entity_poly.entity_id
_entity_poly.type
_entity_poly.pdbx_seq_one_letter_code
_entity_poly.pdbx_strand_id
1 'polypeptide(L)'
;MELLISANSVPLERADKAPIGGIPQYATSGDPILNIAPTVIPAWHYNMLTAEVYYVIKQAGLVPDRNDWTQLDQALAKKYATLEYINEQNKNAVTSTGFASVDLETGYGGAVFKTRDGGKSYAFPQSALPSPTQLGINALAFNIAAQQLVVADTNNNFHYYYSTNQIDDLLNKKADLSFLNRNFVSGQNTGVNVSITRIELAGSTNGGDDTASAYINVSTDTGKLVSVPTNANVARQITDYAQPKGDYQPAGNYQPKGNYVTQEQYKEDFDSGDTRVATFAYGHEIMFFKTNAVKEGERITFPRAFAVGTTPVVVITPVQGSDERKIWSSVYNITNDGFNISGQFLSHGNIHPIDDGDFQAVFNVMAAGVK
;
A
#
# COMPACT_ATOMS: atom_id res chain seq x y z
N MET A 1 12.20 30.45 -2.59
CA MET A 1 10.72 30.46 -2.46
C MET A 1 10.31 29.72 -1.20
N GLU A 2 9.83 30.43 -0.18
CA GLU A 2 9.27 29.80 1.02
C GLU A 2 7.83 29.33 0.75
N LEU A 3 7.34 28.35 1.52
CA LEU A 3 5.89 28.11 1.60
C LEU A 3 5.22 29.36 2.19
N LEU A 4 3.92 29.54 1.96
CA LEU A 4 3.18 30.73 2.39
C LEU A 4 3.28 30.94 3.92
N ILE A 5 3.91 32.03 4.36
CA ILE A 5 3.94 32.49 5.76
C ILE A 5 3.18 33.81 5.83
N SER A 6 1.89 33.78 6.14
CA SER A 6 1.03 34.97 6.18
C SER A 6 -0.01 34.90 7.30
N ALA A 7 -0.61 36.03 7.68
CA ALA A 7 -1.73 36.02 8.61
C ALA A 7 -2.87 35.15 8.04
N ASN A 8 -3.45 34.28 8.88
CA ASN A 8 -4.47 33.28 8.50
C ASN A 8 -3.97 32.09 7.65
N SER A 9 -2.66 31.81 7.59
CA SER A 9 -2.16 30.52 7.09
C SER A 9 -2.17 29.44 8.18
N VAL A 10 -2.35 28.18 7.78
CA VAL A 10 -2.32 27.02 8.68
C VAL A 10 -0.99 26.25 8.57
N PRO A 11 -0.55 25.51 9.61
CA PRO A 11 0.57 24.59 9.52
C PRO A 11 0.42 23.58 8.39
N LEU A 12 1.54 23.09 7.84
CA LEU A 12 1.57 22.21 6.66
C LEU A 12 0.70 20.96 6.83
N GLU A 13 0.70 20.37 8.03
CA GLU A 13 -0.10 19.20 8.37
C GLU A 13 -1.62 19.45 8.34
N ARG A 14 -2.04 20.72 8.40
CA ARG A 14 -3.45 21.16 8.36
C ARG A 14 -3.82 21.84 7.04
N ALA A 15 -2.90 21.90 6.07
CA ALA A 15 -3.19 22.50 4.77
C ALA A 15 -4.32 21.74 4.05
N ASP A 16 -5.18 22.46 3.35
CA ASP A 16 -6.18 21.86 2.47
C ASP A 16 -5.49 20.93 1.46
N LYS A 17 -6.05 19.74 1.28
CA LYS A 17 -5.56 18.73 0.33
C LYS A 17 -6.56 18.59 -0.81
N ALA A 18 -6.06 18.26 -2.00
CA ALA A 18 -6.93 17.88 -3.10
C ALA A 18 -7.84 16.71 -2.68
N PRO A 19 -9.12 16.70 -3.09
CA PRO A 19 -9.99 15.56 -2.83
C PRO A 19 -9.42 14.28 -3.46
N ILE A 20 -9.62 13.13 -2.78
CA ILE A 20 -9.08 11.82 -3.19
C ILE A 20 -9.75 11.28 -4.47
N GLY A 21 -10.85 11.88 -4.91
CA GLY A 21 -11.56 11.51 -6.14
C GLY A 21 -12.19 12.71 -6.86
N GLY A 22 -12.67 12.47 -8.08
CA GLY A 22 -13.30 13.46 -8.95
C GLY A 22 -13.00 13.21 -10.42
N ILE A 23 -13.83 13.72 -11.32
CA ILE A 23 -13.53 13.72 -12.76
C ILE A 23 -12.63 14.93 -13.04
N PRO A 24 -11.46 14.76 -13.69
CA PRO A 24 -10.62 15.87 -14.09
C PRO A 24 -11.41 16.89 -14.93
N GLN A 25 -11.31 18.17 -14.56
CA GLN A 25 -11.92 19.29 -15.27
C GLN A 25 -10.88 20.38 -15.50
N TYR A 26 -11.08 21.19 -16.54
CA TYR A 26 -10.25 22.36 -16.82
C TYR A 26 -10.85 23.61 -16.19
N ALA A 27 -10.01 24.55 -15.77
CA ALA A 27 -10.48 25.84 -15.28
C ALA A 27 -11.15 26.64 -16.42
N THR A 28 -12.24 27.34 -16.11
CA THR A 28 -12.96 28.24 -17.02
C THR A 28 -12.99 29.66 -16.45
N SER A 29 -13.01 30.67 -17.32
CA SER A 29 -13.25 32.08 -16.93
C SER A 29 -14.73 32.35 -16.60
N GLY A 30 -15.58 31.32 -16.71
CA GLY A 30 -17.02 31.47 -16.63
C GLY A 30 -17.60 31.97 -17.96
N ASP A 31 -18.92 31.95 -18.06
CA ASP A 31 -19.68 32.56 -19.13
C ASP A 31 -20.89 33.27 -18.51
N PRO A 32 -20.88 34.61 -18.40
CA PRO A 32 -21.98 35.34 -17.80
C PRO A 32 -23.28 35.29 -18.63
N ILE A 33 -23.22 34.99 -19.93
CA ILE A 33 -24.40 34.85 -20.80
C ILE A 33 -25.10 33.51 -20.54
N LEU A 34 -24.30 32.46 -20.33
CA LEU A 34 -24.79 31.13 -19.97
C LEU A 34 -24.93 30.92 -18.46
N ASN A 35 -24.68 31.97 -17.67
CA ASN A 35 -24.70 31.94 -16.21
C ASN A 35 -23.77 30.86 -15.59
N ILE A 36 -22.62 30.62 -16.23
CA ILE A 36 -21.57 29.71 -15.74
C ILE A 36 -20.56 30.56 -14.96
N ALA A 37 -20.34 30.23 -13.69
CA ALA A 37 -19.36 30.94 -12.86
C ALA A 37 -17.91 30.61 -13.29
N PRO A 38 -16.95 31.55 -13.11
CA PRO A 38 -15.53 31.25 -13.23
C PRO A 38 -15.09 30.18 -12.24
N THR A 39 -14.09 29.39 -12.62
CA THR A 39 -13.43 28.47 -11.70
C THR A 39 -12.74 29.27 -10.59
N VAL A 40 -13.20 29.07 -9.35
CA VAL A 40 -12.51 29.58 -8.17
C VAL A 40 -11.35 28.64 -7.85
N ILE A 41 -10.12 29.14 -7.87
CA ILE A 41 -8.94 28.35 -7.54
C ILE A 41 -8.88 28.21 -6.01
N PRO A 42 -9.07 27.01 -5.45
CA PRO A 42 -9.03 26.81 -4.01
C PRO A 42 -7.60 26.87 -3.48
N ALA A 43 -7.44 27.15 -2.19
CA ALA A 43 -6.13 27.31 -1.55
C ALA A 43 -5.21 26.09 -1.71
N TRP A 44 -5.77 24.86 -1.72
CA TRP A 44 -4.99 23.64 -1.93
C TRP A 44 -4.27 23.61 -3.28
N HIS A 45 -4.85 24.19 -4.33
CA HIS A 45 -4.25 24.21 -5.66
C HIS A 45 -3.01 25.12 -5.70
N TYR A 46 -3.09 26.29 -5.05
CA TYR A 46 -1.94 27.19 -4.91
C TYR A 46 -0.83 26.55 -4.05
N ASN A 47 -1.20 25.89 -2.95
CA ASN A 47 -0.25 25.18 -2.09
C ASN A 47 0.47 24.06 -2.85
N MET A 48 -0.24 23.32 -3.70
CA MET A 48 0.34 22.26 -4.53
C MET A 48 1.38 22.81 -5.51
N LEU A 49 1.04 23.85 -6.29
CA LEU A 49 1.98 24.46 -7.24
C LEU A 49 3.22 25.03 -6.52
N THR A 50 3.03 25.68 -5.38
CA THR A 50 4.13 26.23 -4.59
C THR A 50 5.03 25.11 -4.03
N ALA A 51 4.43 24.00 -3.59
CA ALA A 51 5.17 22.84 -3.08
C ALA A 51 6.03 22.17 -4.18
N GLU A 52 5.50 22.00 -5.40
CA GLU A 52 6.26 21.46 -6.53
C GLU A 52 7.53 22.27 -6.81
N VAL A 53 7.41 23.60 -6.89
CA VAL A 53 8.57 24.48 -7.08
C VAL A 53 9.54 24.42 -5.91
N TYR A 54 9.03 24.43 -4.67
CA TYR A 54 9.84 24.31 -3.46
C TYR A 54 10.70 23.03 -3.45
N TYR A 55 10.11 21.88 -3.81
CA TYR A 55 10.83 20.60 -3.81
C TYR A 55 11.89 20.52 -4.89
N VAL A 56 11.66 21.09 -6.08
CA VAL A 56 12.70 21.18 -7.12
C VAL A 56 13.92 21.96 -6.62
N ILE A 57 13.70 23.10 -5.96
CA ILE A 57 14.77 23.93 -5.38
C ILE A 57 15.53 23.15 -4.30
N LYS A 58 14.82 22.48 -3.38
CA LYS A 58 15.44 21.66 -2.32
C LYS A 58 16.24 20.49 -2.88
N GLN A 59 15.72 19.76 -3.87
CA GLN A 59 16.43 18.64 -4.51
C GLN A 59 17.71 19.09 -5.24
N ALA A 60 17.77 20.32 -5.73
CA ALA A 60 18.98 20.90 -6.31
C ALA A 60 20.00 21.37 -5.24
N GLY A 61 19.74 21.11 -3.95
CA GLY A 61 20.59 21.50 -2.83
C GLY A 61 20.61 23.00 -2.57
N LEU A 62 19.60 23.74 -3.03
CA LEU A 62 19.46 25.17 -2.74
C LEU A 62 18.60 25.37 -1.47
N VAL A 63 18.94 26.39 -0.67
CA VAL A 63 18.11 26.82 0.46
C VAL A 63 17.07 27.80 -0.08
N PRO A 64 15.77 27.54 0.10
CA PRO A 64 14.75 28.45 -0.41
C PRO A 64 14.84 29.83 0.25
N ASP A 65 14.88 30.88 -0.56
CA ASP A 65 14.91 32.28 -0.13
C ASP A 65 13.74 33.02 -0.78
N ARG A 66 13.00 33.80 -0.01
CA ARG A 66 11.88 34.61 -0.52
C ARG A 66 12.33 35.86 -1.29
N ASN A 67 13.59 36.26 -1.14
CA ASN A 67 14.16 37.43 -1.81
C ASN A 67 14.82 37.08 -3.15
N ASP A 68 15.02 35.79 -3.45
CA ASP A 68 15.60 35.32 -4.71
C ASP A 68 14.53 34.68 -5.61
N TRP A 69 14.19 35.39 -6.68
CA TRP A 69 13.19 34.98 -7.67
C TRP A 69 13.79 34.12 -8.79
N THR A 70 15.10 33.87 -8.76
CA THR A 70 15.84 33.09 -9.77
C THR A 70 16.13 31.65 -9.33
N GLN A 71 15.74 31.25 -8.11
CA GLN A 71 16.10 29.95 -7.55
C GLN A 71 15.60 28.73 -8.35
N LEU A 72 14.44 28.84 -9.01
CA LEU A 72 13.94 27.74 -9.86
C LEU A 72 14.85 27.55 -11.09
N ASP A 73 15.29 28.65 -11.71
CA ASP A 73 16.21 28.62 -12.84
C ASP A 73 17.57 28.04 -12.42
N GLN A 74 18.12 28.51 -11.29
CA GLN A 74 19.34 27.95 -10.69
C GLN A 74 19.22 26.44 -10.42
N ALA A 75 18.07 25.98 -9.92
CA ALA A 75 17.82 24.57 -9.63
C ALA A 75 17.81 23.72 -10.91
N LEU A 76 17.16 24.21 -11.97
CA LEU A 76 17.14 23.56 -13.28
C LEU A 76 18.54 23.49 -13.90
N ALA A 77 19.30 24.60 -13.87
CA ALA A 77 20.67 24.64 -14.37
C ALA A 77 21.57 23.58 -13.71
N LYS A 78 21.48 23.40 -12.38
CA LYS A 78 22.21 22.34 -11.66
C LYS A 78 21.83 20.93 -12.08
N LYS A 79 20.53 20.65 -12.28
CA LYS A 79 20.08 19.32 -12.74
C LYS A 79 20.57 19.04 -14.16
N TYR A 80 20.53 20.02 -15.07
CA TYR A 80 21.04 19.84 -16.43
C TYR A 80 22.55 19.65 -16.49
N ALA A 81 23.33 20.38 -15.68
CA ALA A 81 24.78 20.19 -15.60
C ALA A 81 25.17 18.76 -15.17
N THR A 82 24.38 18.15 -14.29
CA THR A 82 24.59 16.74 -13.87
C THR A 82 24.36 15.77 -15.02
N LEU A 83 23.34 16.01 -15.85
CA LEU A 83 23.04 15.18 -17.03
C LEU A 83 24.12 15.32 -18.10
N GLU A 84 24.64 16.53 -18.31
CA GLU A 84 25.75 16.78 -19.24
C GLU A 84 27.02 16.03 -18.81
N TYR A 85 27.36 16.06 -17.52
CA TYR A 85 28.47 15.29 -16.97
C TYR A 85 28.32 13.77 -17.20
N ILE A 86 27.12 13.21 -16.97
CA ILE A 86 26.86 11.79 -17.22
C ILE A 86 27.03 11.44 -18.70
N ASN A 87 26.56 12.31 -19.59
CA ASN A 87 26.72 12.12 -21.03
C ASN A 87 28.19 12.18 -21.46
N GLU A 88 29.00 13.09 -20.90
CA GLU A 88 30.44 13.12 -21.16
C GLU A 88 31.15 11.88 -20.64
N GLN A 89 30.82 11.40 -19.43
CA GLN A 89 31.40 10.17 -18.89
C GLN A 89 31.05 8.95 -19.73
N ASN A 90 29.79 8.85 -20.19
CA ASN A 90 29.36 7.76 -21.08
C ASN A 90 30.05 7.84 -22.45
N LYS A 91 30.20 9.05 -23.00
CA LYS A 91 30.94 9.28 -24.25
C LYS A 91 32.41 8.86 -24.09
N ASN A 92 33.02 9.21 -22.97
CA ASN A 92 34.40 8.85 -22.65
C ASN A 92 34.57 7.34 -22.44
N ALA A 93 33.62 6.68 -21.78
CA ALA A 93 33.61 5.22 -21.58
C ALA A 93 33.54 4.45 -22.91
N VAL A 94 32.76 4.94 -23.88
CA VAL A 94 32.66 4.37 -25.23
C VAL A 94 33.95 4.60 -26.05
N THR A 95 34.68 5.70 -25.80
CA THR A 95 35.97 5.95 -26.47
C THR A 95 37.18 5.33 -25.77
N SER A 96 37.10 5.03 -24.47
CA SER A 96 38.21 4.45 -23.69
C SER A 96 38.27 2.93 -23.75
N THR A 97 37.17 2.27 -24.14
CA THR A 97 37.24 0.90 -24.65
C THR A 97 37.88 1.01 -26.03
N GLY A 98 39.20 0.86 -26.09
CA GLY A 98 40.01 1.01 -27.30
C GLY A 98 39.65 0.03 -28.42
N PHE A 99 38.48 0.23 -29.03
CA PHE A 99 38.21 -0.23 -30.37
C PHE A 99 39.03 0.66 -31.28
N ALA A 100 40.31 0.31 -31.42
CA ALA A 100 41.11 0.80 -32.53
C ALA A 100 40.30 0.50 -33.80
N SER A 101 39.75 1.54 -34.43
CA SER A 101 39.17 1.42 -35.76
C SER A 101 40.30 0.94 -36.67
N VAL A 102 40.28 -0.35 -37.00
CA VAL A 102 41.17 -0.91 -38.00
C VAL A 102 40.55 -0.52 -39.34
N ASP A 103 41.02 0.60 -39.88
CA ASP A 103 40.70 1.01 -41.25
C ASP A 103 41.30 -0.05 -42.19
N LEU A 104 40.45 -0.93 -42.71
CA LEU A 104 40.83 -1.93 -43.71
C LEU A 104 40.77 -1.28 -45.10
N GLU A 105 41.88 -0.66 -45.52
CA GLU A 105 42.03 -0.26 -46.92
C GLU A 105 42.26 -1.51 -47.78
N THR A 106 41.22 -1.98 -48.45
CA THR A 106 41.34 -3.02 -49.47
C THR A 106 41.81 -2.39 -50.78
N GLY A 107 43.12 -2.27 -50.96
CA GLY A 107 43.71 -1.96 -52.27
C GLY A 107 43.60 -3.16 -53.22
N TYR A 108 43.18 -2.92 -54.46
CA TYR A 108 43.21 -3.91 -55.55
C TYR A 108 44.67 -4.32 -55.82
N GLY A 109 45.07 -5.51 -55.35
CA GLY A 109 46.41 -6.05 -55.61
C GLY A 109 46.96 -7.05 -54.58
N GLY A 110 46.31 -7.21 -53.43
CA GLY A 110 46.73 -8.14 -52.37
C GLY A 110 46.62 -7.46 -51.03
N ALA A 111 45.80 -8.00 -50.14
CA ALA A 111 45.58 -7.43 -48.82
C ALA A 111 46.86 -7.56 -47.98
N VAL A 112 47.57 -6.45 -47.77
CA VAL A 112 48.67 -6.38 -46.82
C VAL A 112 48.13 -5.74 -45.55
N PHE A 113 48.06 -6.51 -44.47
CA PHE A 113 47.78 -5.95 -43.15
C PHE A 113 49.03 -5.23 -42.66
N LYS A 114 48.96 -3.90 -42.57
CA LYS A 114 49.97 -3.08 -41.90
C LYS A 114 49.39 -2.57 -40.59
N THR A 115 50.15 -2.72 -39.51
CA THR A 115 49.81 -2.04 -38.26
C THR A 115 50.11 -0.54 -38.44
N ARG A 116 49.24 0.32 -37.88
CA ARG A 116 49.30 1.79 -38.06
C ARG A 116 50.58 2.43 -37.51
N ASP A 117 51.27 1.73 -36.61
CA ASP A 117 52.57 2.10 -36.04
C ASP A 117 53.75 1.87 -37.01
N GLY A 118 53.49 1.42 -38.24
CA GLY A 118 54.55 1.11 -39.21
C GLY A 118 55.31 -0.19 -38.89
N GLY A 119 54.76 -1.00 -37.97
CA GLY A 119 55.28 -2.31 -37.60
C GLY A 119 55.17 -3.36 -38.72
N LYS A 120 55.77 -4.53 -38.44
CA LYS A 120 55.98 -5.66 -39.37
C LYS A 120 54.76 -5.95 -40.26
N SER A 121 54.98 -5.90 -41.57
CA SER A 121 53.99 -6.35 -42.56
C SER A 121 53.95 -7.88 -42.61
N TYR A 122 52.77 -8.47 -42.43
CA TYR A 122 52.58 -9.91 -42.61
C TYR A 122 52.14 -10.17 -44.06
N ALA A 123 53.07 -10.62 -44.88
CA ALA A 123 52.79 -11.06 -46.25
C ALA A 123 52.42 -12.54 -46.24
N PHE A 124 51.20 -12.88 -46.67
CA PHE A 124 50.83 -14.27 -46.91
C PHE A 124 51.35 -14.69 -48.30
N PRO A 125 52.07 -15.82 -48.42
CA PRO A 125 52.59 -16.29 -49.71
C PRO A 125 51.44 -16.61 -50.68
N GLN A 126 51.59 -16.08 -51.91
CA GLN A 126 50.54 -15.88 -52.91
C GLN A 126 49.98 -17.16 -53.56
N SER A 127 50.48 -18.35 -53.22
CA SER A 127 50.23 -19.56 -54.03
C SER A 127 49.12 -20.49 -53.54
N ALA A 128 48.33 -20.15 -52.51
CA ALA A 128 47.31 -21.08 -52.01
C ALA A 128 46.07 -20.44 -51.35
N LEU A 129 45.61 -19.28 -51.80
CA LEU A 129 44.34 -18.72 -51.31
C LEU A 129 43.21 -18.99 -52.31
N PRO A 130 42.24 -19.87 -51.98
CA PRO A 130 41.02 -20.01 -52.77
C PRO A 130 40.23 -18.69 -52.77
N SER A 131 39.44 -18.48 -53.82
CA SER A 131 38.77 -17.23 -54.19
C SER A 131 38.27 -16.35 -53.01
N PRO A 132 38.36 -15.01 -53.14
CA PRO A 132 38.21 -14.04 -52.04
C PRO A 132 36.85 -14.02 -51.33
N THR A 133 35.85 -14.77 -51.80
CA THR A 133 34.50 -14.78 -51.24
C THR A 133 34.35 -15.61 -49.95
N GLN A 134 35.29 -16.51 -49.64
CA GLN A 134 35.16 -17.43 -48.48
C GLN A 134 36.09 -17.14 -47.30
N LEU A 135 37.02 -16.18 -47.46
CA LEU A 135 37.99 -15.82 -46.42
C LEU A 135 37.58 -14.61 -45.56
N GLY A 136 36.41 -14.01 -45.81
CA GLY A 136 35.95 -12.82 -45.06
C GLY A 136 35.60 -13.06 -43.59
N ILE A 137 35.41 -14.31 -43.16
CA ILE A 137 34.97 -14.62 -41.79
C ILE A 137 35.88 -15.64 -41.07
N ASN A 138 36.48 -16.59 -41.79
CA ASN A 138 37.19 -17.70 -41.15
C ASN A 138 38.70 -17.49 -40.91
N ALA A 139 39.33 -16.45 -41.48
CA ALA A 139 40.78 -16.22 -41.33
C ALA A 139 41.17 -15.05 -40.41
N LEU A 140 40.20 -14.40 -39.75
CA LEU A 140 40.45 -13.44 -38.67
C LEU A 140 40.66 -14.12 -37.31
N ALA A 141 40.96 -15.42 -37.29
CA ALA A 141 41.58 -16.06 -36.13
C ALA A 141 43.05 -15.62 -36.04
N PHE A 142 43.25 -14.32 -35.81
CA PHE A 142 44.52 -13.82 -35.30
C PHE A 142 44.83 -14.60 -34.03
N ASN A 143 46.07 -15.04 -33.94
CA ASN A 143 46.67 -15.59 -32.74
C ASN A 143 46.85 -14.45 -31.72
N ILE A 144 45.74 -13.84 -31.28
CA ILE A 144 45.72 -12.87 -30.19
C ILE A 144 45.76 -13.71 -28.93
N ALA A 145 46.97 -13.98 -28.46
CA ALA A 145 47.23 -14.73 -27.24
C ALA A 145 46.71 -14.04 -25.95
N ALA A 146 45.75 -13.12 -26.02
CA ALA A 146 45.26 -12.42 -24.82
C ALA A 146 43.87 -11.76 -24.88
N GLN A 147 43.14 -11.66 -26.00
CA GLN A 147 41.93 -10.83 -25.99
C GLN A 147 40.75 -11.51 -26.66
N GLN A 148 39.64 -11.55 -25.90
CA GLN A 148 38.29 -11.89 -26.31
C GLN A 148 38.02 -11.42 -27.75
N LEU A 149 37.73 -12.38 -28.64
CA LEU A 149 37.16 -12.06 -29.94
C LEU A 149 35.66 -11.89 -29.75
N VAL A 150 35.19 -10.65 -29.89
CA VAL A 150 33.77 -10.32 -29.91
C VAL A 150 33.36 -10.17 -31.37
N VAL A 151 32.49 -11.04 -31.85
CA VAL A 151 31.96 -10.98 -33.23
C VAL A 151 30.49 -10.57 -33.15
N ALA A 152 30.12 -9.50 -33.84
CA ALA A 152 28.72 -9.11 -34.00
C ALA A 152 28.15 -9.75 -35.27
N ASP A 153 26.95 -10.34 -35.19
CA ASP A 153 26.20 -10.76 -36.37
C ASP A 153 25.54 -9.56 -37.08
N THR A 154 24.92 -9.81 -38.25
CA THR A 154 24.21 -8.78 -39.03
C THR A 154 23.01 -8.16 -38.31
N ASN A 155 22.60 -8.71 -37.17
CA ASN A 155 21.50 -8.23 -36.34
C ASN A 155 21.99 -7.53 -35.06
N ASN A 156 23.29 -7.22 -34.94
CA ASN A 156 23.94 -6.68 -33.74
C ASN A 156 23.93 -7.62 -32.51
N ASN A 157 23.82 -8.93 -32.70
CA ASN A 157 24.04 -9.87 -31.59
C ASN A 157 25.54 -10.13 -31.42
N PHE A 158 26.06 -9.93 -30.22
CA PHE A 158 27.48 -10.15 -29.90
C PHE A 158 27.72 -11.59 -29.41
N HIS A 159 28.58 -12.32 -30.13
CA HIS A 159 29.02 -13.67 -29.78
C HIS A 159 30.45 -13.63 -29.24
N TYR A 160 30.64 -14.20 -28.04
CA TYR A 160 31.94 -14.29 -27.38
C TYR A 160 32.52 -15.69 -27.56
N TYR A 161 33.66 -15.80 -28.22
CA TYR A 161 34.37 -17.06 -28.39
C TYR A 161 35.62 -17.08 -27.51
N TYR A 162 35.69 -18.03 -26.58
CA TYR A 162 36.87 -18.28 -25.74
C TYR A 162 37.64 -19.48 -26.29
N SER A 163 38.97 -19.46 -26.19
CA SER A 163 39.78 -20.60 -26.58
C SER A 163 39.60 -21.74 -25.57
N THR A 164 39.55 -22.98 -26.06
CA THR A 164 39.27 -24.18 -25.26
C THR A 164 40.23 -24.37 -24.07
N ASN A 165 41.48 -23.90 -24.19
CA ASN A 165 42.48 -24.04 -23.13
C ASN A 165 42.29 -23.02 -21.98
N GLN A 166 41.58 -21.92 -22.21
CA GLN A 166 41.20 -21.00 -21.13
C GLN A 166 39.96 -21.46 -20.38
N ILE A 167 39.13 -22.33 -20.96
CA ILE A 167 37.93 -22.84 -20.31
C ILE A 167 38.32 -23.71 -19.11
N ASP A 168 39.36 -24.54 -19.21
CA ASP A 168 39.81 -25.38 -18.09
C ASP A 168 40.51 -24.57 -16.99
N ASP A 169 41.30 -23.55 -17.33
CA ASP A 169 41.94 -22.67 -16.34
C ASP A 169 40.92 -21.72 -15.68
N LEU A 170 39.88 -21.29 -16.41
CA LEU A 170 38.76 -20.50 -15.86
C LEU A 170 37.79 -21.35 -15.04
N LEU A 171 37.53 -22.61 -15.41
CA LEU A 171 36.74 -23.53 -14.57
C LEU A 171 37.48 -23.86 -13.27
N ASN A 172 38.80 -24.06 -13.33
CA ASN A 172 39.62 -24.30 -12.15
C ASN A 172 39.84 -23.03 -11.30
N LYS A 173 39.96 -21.84 -11.90
CA LYS A 173 39.99 -20.56 -11.16
C LYS A 173 38.62 -20.11 -10.64
N LYS A 174 37.51 -20.50 -11.27
CA LYS A 174 36.16 -20.31 -10.69
C LYS A 174 35.93 -21.15 -9.43
N ALA A 175 36.73 -22.20 -9.21
CA ALA A 175 36.71 -22.94 -7.95
C ALA A 175 37.57 -22.27 -6.84
N ASP A 176 38.48 -21.34 -7.18
CA ASP A 176 39.28 -20.61 -6.21
C ASP A 176 38.60 -19.29 -5.78
N LEU A 177 37.52 -19.44 -5.02
CA LEU A 177 36.77 -18.36 -4.39
C LEU A 177 37.60 -17.52 -3.39
N SER A 178 38.85 -17.90 -3.11
CA SER A 178 39.72 -17.18 -2.16
C SER A 178 40.13 -15.78 -2.65
N PHE A 179 40.19 -15.55 -3.96
CA PHE A 179 40.62 -14.27 -4.51
C PHE A 179 39.50 -13.21 -4.51
N LEU A 180 38.24 -13.63 -4.71
CA LEU A 180 37.07 -12.73 -4.62
C LEU A 180 36.72 -12.37 -3.16
N ASN A 181 37.01 -13.26 -2.21
CA ASN A 181 36.63 -13.05 -0.81
C ASN A 181 37.55 -12.08 -0.03
N ARG A 182 38.76 -11.78 -0.52
CA ARG A 182 39.69 -10.86 0.18
C ARG A 182 39.40 -9.38 0.00
N ASN A 183 38.69 -8.98 -1.07
CA ASN A 183 38.52 -7.56 -1.39
C ASN A 183 37.27 -6.91 -0.79
N PHE A 184 36.33 -7.68 -0.22
CA PHE A 184 35.05 -7.14 0.26
C PHE A 184 34.78 -7.31 1.76
N VAL A 185 35.65 -7.97 2.53
CA VAL A 185 35.55 -7.99 4.00
C VAL A 185 36.59 -7.03 4.58
N SER A 186 36.26 -5.74 4.59
CA SER A 186 37.03 -4.73 5.33
C SER A 186 36.25 -4.31 6.57
N GLY A 187 36.89 -4.40 7.74
CA GLY A 187 36.33 -4.01 9.03
C GLY A 187 37.44 -3.51 9.94
N GLN A 188 37.15 -2.54 10.80
CA GLN A 188 38.07 -2.08 11.84
C GLN A 188 38.31 -3.24 12.82
N ASN A 189 39.55 -3.75 12.89
CA ASN A 189 39.93 -4.85 13.76
C ASN A 189 39.90 -4.43 15.23
N THR A 190 38.74 -4.55 15.88
CA THR A 190 38.62 -4.45 17.34
C THR A 190 38.21 -5.77 17.99
N GLY A 191 38.62 -6.92 17.43
CA GLY A 191 38.27 -8.25 17.94
C GLY A 191 39.31 -9.33 17.65
N VAL A 192 39.10 -10.51 18.26
CA VAL A 192 39.91 -11.71 18.03
C VAL A 192 39.73 -12.17 16.57
N ASN A 193 40.83 -12.50 15.90
CA ASN A 193 40.78 -13.09 14.55
C ASN A 193 40.09 -14.46 14.62
N VAL A 194 38.91 -14.56 14.03
CA VAL A 194 38.17 -15.82 13.91
C VAL A 194 38.31 -16.34 12.49
N SER A 195 38.83 -17.56 12.34
CA SER A 195 38.96 -18.21 11.03
C SER A 195 37.59 -18.64 10.52
N ILE A 196 37.13 -18.03 9.43
CA ILE A 196 35.94 -18.46 8.71
C ILE A 196 36.33 -19.67 7.86
N THR A 197 35.72 -20.82 8.14
CA THR A 197 36.00 -22.08 7.44
C THR A 197 35.04 -22.33 6.28
N ARG A 198 33.84 -21.75 6.32
CA ARG A 198 32.83 -21.91 5.27
C ARG A 198 31.89 -20.72 5.18
N ILE A 199 31.60 -20.29 3.94
CA ILE A 199 30.49 -19.42 3.60
C ILE A 199 29.64 -20.16 2.57
N GLU A 200 28.36 -20.40 2.86
CA GLU A 200 27.46 -21.15 1.98
C GLU A 200 26.06 -20.53 1.96
N LEU A 201 25.36 -20.65 0.83
CA LEU A 201 23.93 -20.38 0.73
C LEU A 201 23.17 -21.65 1.14
N ALA A 202 22.60 -21.65 2.34
CA ALA A 202 21.82 -22.75 2.86
C ALA A 202 20.32 -22.51 2.66
N GLY A 203 19.54 -23.58 2.53
CA GLY A 203 18.09 -23.47 2.29
C GLY A 203 17.68 -23.12 0.85
N SER A 204 18.65 -23.00 -0.07
CA SER A 204 18.39 -22.92 -1.52
C SER A 204 17.94 -24.27 -2.07
N THR A 205 16.99 -24.27 -3.01
CA THR A 205 16.73 -25.43 -3.88
C THR A 205 17.84 -25.58 -4.92
N ASN A 206 17.92 -26.75 -5.56
CA ASN A 206 18.97 -27.11 -6.54
C ASN A 206 19.17 -26.00 -7.58
N GLY A 207 20.25 -25.22 -7.47
CA GLY A 207 20.56 -24.14 -8.42
C GLY A 207 21.13 -22.86 -7.81
N GLY A 208 21.09 -22.70 -6.48
CA GLY A 208 21.51 -21.44 -5.84
C GLY A 208 20.45 -20.35 -5.90
N ASP A 209 19.19 -20.74 -6.12
CA ASP A 209 18.06 -19.82 -6.14
C ASP A 209 17.86 -19.17 -4.77
N ASP A 210 17.61 -17.86 -4.78
CA ASP A 210 17.19 -17.11 -3.60
C ASP A 210 15.74 -17.48 -3.25
N THR A 211 15.57 -18.50 -2.41
CA THR A 211 14.25 -18.96 -1.96
C THR A 211 13.83 -18.27 -0.67
N ALA A 212 12.53 -18.33 -0.37
CA ALA A 212 11.95 -17.90 0.90
C ALA A 212 12.58 -18.54 2.15
N SER A 213 13.29 -19.67 2.00
CA SER A 213 13.98 -20.39 3.06
C SER A 213 15.50 -20.21 3.03
N ALA A 214 16.03 -19.43 2.09
CA ALA A 214 17.46 -19.28 1.91
C ALA A 214 18.09 -18.34 2.94
N TYR A 215 19.34 -18.64 3.33
CA TYR A 215 20.15 -17.81 4.23
C TYR A 215 21.65 -18.00 3.92
N ILE A 216 22.43 -16.94 4.11
CA ILE A 216 23.88 -17.00 4.03
C ILE A 216 24.40 -17.47 5.39
N ASN A 217 25.01 -18.65 5.41
CA ASN A 217 25.73 -19.18 6.56
C ASN A 217 27.18 -18.75 6.54
N VAL A 218 27.65 -18.22 7.66
CA VAL A 218 29.07 -18.05 7.93
C VAL A 218 29.44 -18.93 9.12
N SER A 219 30.35 -19.87 8.91
CA SER A 219 30.75 -20.87 9.90
C SER A 219 32.26 -20.82 10.15
N THR A 220 32.62 -21.21 11.37
CA THR A 220 33.99 -21.40 11.86
C THR A 220 34.24 -22.88 12.10
N ASP A 221 35.47 -23.24 12.45
CA ASP A 221 35.84 -24.57 12.92
C ASP A 221 35.06 -25.02 14.18
N THR A 222 34.68 -24.07 15.03
CA THR A 222 33.89 -24.33 16.25
C THR A 222 32.37 -24.39 16.04
N GLY A 223 31.88 -24.04 14.84
CA GLY A 223 30.46 -24.08 14.50
C GLY A 223 29.95 -22.84 13.77
N LYS A 224 28.63 -22.73 13.68
CA LYS A 224 27.92 -21.66 12.96
C LYS A 224 28.06 -20.33 13.69
N LEU A 225 28.61 -19.31 13.03
CA LEU A 225 28.81 -17.98 13.63
C LEU A 225 27.56 -17.11 13.44
N VAL A 226 27.13 -16.94 12.19
CA VAL A 226 26.04 -16.04 11.80
C VAL A 226 25.24 -16.63 10.65
N SER A 227 23.93 -16.38 10.67
CA SER A 227 23.03 -16.65 9.54
C SER A 227 22.39 -15.33 9.14
N VAL A 228 22.58 -14.90 7.89
CA VAL A 228 21.93 -13.70 7.37
C VAL A 228 20.82 -14.13 6.40
N PRO A 229 19.55 -13.72 6.62
CA PRO A 229 18.49 -14.04 5.67
C PRO A 229 18.76 -13.37 4.32
N THR A 230 18.41 -14.03 3.23
CA THR A 230 18.48 -13.46 1.89
C THR A 230 17.31 -12.52 1.61
N ASN A 231 17.32 -11.86 0.45
CA ASN A 231 16.23 -10.94 0.08
C ASN A 231 14.89 -11.66 -0.03
N ALA A 232 14.82 -12.85 -0.65
CA ALA A 232 13.57 -13.60 -0.71
C ALA A 232 13.08 -14.06 0.66
N ASN A 233 14.00 -14.42 1.56
CA ASN A 233 13.68 -14.76 2.95
C ASN A 233 13.13 -13.55 3.71
N VAL A 234 13.78 -12.39 3.62
CA VAL A 234 13.30 -11.13 4.22
C VAL A 234 11.95 -10.73 3.64
N ALA A 235 11.76 -10.81 2.32
CA ALA A 235 10.50 -10.48 1.67
C ALA A 235 9.35 -11.37 2.16
N ARG A 236 9.60 -12.67 2.35
CA ARG A 236 8.63 -13.57 2.98
C ARG A 236 8.39 -13.18 4.44
N GLN A 237 9.44 -12.95 5.24
CA GLN A 237 9.24 -12.56 6.65
C GLN A 237 8.44 -11.27 6.77
N ILE A 238 8.67 -10.29 5.89
CA ILE A 238 7.89 -9.05 5.82
C ILE A 238 6.45 -9.37 5.42
N THR A 239 6.22 -10.26 4.46
CA THR A 239 4.87 -10.67 4.03
C THR A 239 4.13 -11.45 5.13
N ASP A 240 4.81 -12.36 5.82
CA ASP A 240 4.24 -13.16 6.90
C ASP A 240 3.96 -12.30 8.14
N TYR A 241 4.84 -11.33 8.42
CA TYR A 241 4.66 -10.35 9.50
C TYR A 241 3.58 -9.33 9.14
N ALA A 242 3.52 -8.93 7.87
CA ALA A 242 2.39 -8.22 7.29
C ALA A 242 1.25 -9.21 7.03
N GLN A 243 0.74 -9.85 8.09
CA GLN A 243 -0.52 -10.57 8.02
C GLN A 243 -1.53 -9.74 7.22
N PRO A 244 -2.37 -10.38 6.37
CA PRO A 244 -3.53 -9.70 5.85
C PRO A 244 -4.28 -9.19 7.06
N LYS A 245 -4.20 -7.88 7.26
CA LYS A 245 -4.90 -7.15 8.29
C LYS A 245 -6.38 -7.51 8.09
N GLY A 246 -6.86 -8.50 8.84
CA GLY A 246 -8.18 -9.09 8.65
C GLY A 246 -9.20 -7.97 8.55
N ASP A 247 -9.85 -7.86 7.39
CA ASP A 247 -10.97 -6.96 7.08
C ASP A 247 -11.04 -5.71 7.95
N TYR A 248 -9.95 -4.94 8.03
CA TYR A 248 -10.04 -3.64 8.70
C TYR A 248 -11.00 -2.83 7.84
N GLN A 249 -12.15 -2.51 8.46
CA GLN A 249 -13.16 -1.61 7.94
C GLN A 249 -12.46 -0.47 7.19
N PRO A 250 -12.85 -0.18 5.93
CA PRO A 250 -12.11 0.74 5.08
C PRO A 250 -11.82 2.05 5.82
N ALA A 251 -10.57 2.49 5.73
CA ALA A 251 -10.08 3.68 6.42
C ALA A 251 -10.96 4.89 6.06
N GLY A 252 -11.83 5.28 6.99
CA GLY A 252 -12.85 6.30 6.78
C GLY A 252 -14.11 6.14 7.63
N ASN A 253 -14.46 4.91 8.03
CA ASN A 253 -15.60 4.65 8.92
C ASN A 253 -15.23 4.46 10.40
N TYR A 254 -14.05 4.92 10.81
CA TYR A 254 -13.70 4.93 12.23
C TYR A 254 -14.50 6.02 12.92
N GLN A 255 -15.32 5.62 13.88
CA GLN A 255 -16.02 6.54 14.78
C GLN A 255 -14.98 7.48 15.42
N PRO A 256 -15.20 8.81 15.43
CA PRO A 256 -14.22 9.76 15.94
C PRO A 256 -13.74 9.41 17.34
N LYS A 257 -12.42 9.47 17.56
CA LYS A 257 -11.77 9.27 18.86
C LYS A 257 -12.40 10.24 19.89
N GLY A 258 -13.25 9.71 20.77
CA GLY A 258 -13.98 10.50 21.77
C GLY A 258 -15.48 10.17 21.88
N ASN A 259 -16.06 9.46 20.90
CA ASN A 259 -17.46 9.03 20.95
C ASN A 259 -17.65 7.59 21.47
N TYR A 260 -16.64 7.03 22.13
CA TYR A 260 -16.78 5.73 22.77
C TYR A 260 -17.46 5.94 24.13
N VAL A 261 -18.58 5.24 24.34
CA VAL A 261 -19.12 5.07 25.68
C VAL A 261 -18.07 4.38 26.56
N THR A 262 -17.92 4.81 27.80
CA THR A 262 -16.98 4.16 28.73
C THR A 262 -17.43 2.73 29.00
N GLN A 263 -16.52 1.87 29.44
CA GLN A 263 -16.88 0.50 29.80
C GLN A 263 -17.91 0.47 30.93
N GLU A 264 -17.85 1.44 31.84
CA GLU A 264 -18.81 1.66 32.90
C GLU A 264 -20.18 2.06 32.32
N GLN A 265 -20.23 3.03 31.41
CA GLN A 265 -21.47 3.45 30.74
C GLN A 265 -22.10 2.28 29.97
N TYR A 266 -21.30 1.47 29.28
CA TYR A 266 -21.78 0.27 28.61
C TYR A 266 -22.37 -0.73 29.60
N LYS A 267 -21.72 -0.99 30.73
CA LYS A 267 -22.30 -1.89 31.75
C LYS A 267 -23.61 -1.34 32.32
N GLU A 268 -23.71 -0.04 32.58
CA GLU A 268 -24.94 0.61 33.05
C GLU A 268 -26.07 0.62 32.01
N ASP A 269 -25.72 0.68 30.71
CA ASP A 269 -26.63 0.63 29.58
C ASP A 269 -27.05 -0.78 29.21
N PHE A 270 -26.52 -1.84 29.83
CA PHE A 270 -26.86 -3.22 29.48
C PHE A 270 -27.17 -4.13 30.69
N ASP A 271 -26.97 -3.66 31.92
CA ASP A 271 -27.27 -4.41 33.15
C ASP A 271 -28.51 -3.85 33.86
N SER A 272 -29.68 -4.42 33.58
CA SER A 272 -30.94 -4.01 34.19
C SER A 272 -31.26 -4.74 35.50
N GLY A 273 -30.57 -5.86 35.81
CA GLY A 273 -30.90 -6.77 36.91
C GLY A 273 -32.29 -7.46 36.84
N ASP A 274 -33.21 -6.96 36.00
CA ASP A 274 -34.56 -7.47 35.80
C ASP A 274 -34.68 -8.12 34.42
N THR A 275 -34.96 -9.42 34.38
CA THR A 275 -35.05 -10.22 33.15
C THR A 275 -36.20 -9.78 32.23
N ARG A 276 -37.08 -8.90 32.70
CA ARG A 276 -38.16 -8.28 31.93
C ARG A 276 -37.73 -7.04 31.17
N VAL A 277 -36.54 -6.49 31.45
CA VAL A 277 -36.04 -5.26 30.83
C VAL A 277 -34.87 -5.60 29.92
N ALA A 278 -35.07 -5.41 28.62
CA ALA A 278 -34.01 -5.47 27.63
C ALA A 278 -33.49 -4.05 27.37
N THR A 279 -32.27 -3.77 27.80
CA THR A 279 -31.60 -2.50 27.52
C THR A 279 -30.79 -2.62 26.22
N PHE A 280 -30.88 -1.59 25.39
CA PHE A 280 -30.24 -1.48 24.10
C PHE A 280 -29.29 -0.27 24.10
N ALA A 281 -28.42 -0.20 23.09
CA ALA A 281 -27.49 0.90 22.92
C ALA A 281 -28.21 2.26 22.93
N TYR A 282 -27.54 3.29 23.45
CA TYR A 282 -28.02 4.67 23.48
C TYR A 282 -29.24 4.91 24.38
N GLY A 283 -29.32 4.18 25.50
CA GLY A 283 -30.35 4.39 26.53
C GLY A 283 -31.75 3.91 26.13
N HIS A 284 -31.89 3.15 25.05
CA HIS A 284 -33.17 2.57 24.66
C HIS A 284 -33.50 1.37 25.56
N GLU A 285 -34.69 1.36 26.16
CA GLU A 285 -35.17 0.26 27.00
C GLU A 285 -36.45 -0.34 26.39
N ILE A 286 -36.53 -1.68 26.38
CA ILE A 286 -37.75 -2.43 26.09
C ILE A 286 -38.14 -3.21 27.33
N MET A 287 -39.37 -3.02 27.81
CA MET A 287 -39.90 -3.77 28.96
C MET A 287 -40.96 -4.77 28.51
N PHE A 288 -40.85 -6.01 28.98
CA PHE A 288 -41.78 -7.11 28.76
C PHE A 288 -42.42 -7.54 30.08
N PHE A 289 -43.73 -7.44 30.19
CA PHE A 289 -44.41 -7.99 31.35
C PHE A 289 -45.77 -8.54 30.98
N LYS A 290 -46.21 -9.51 31.78
CA LYS A 290 -47.53 -10.14 31.69
C LYS A 290 -48.39 -9.56 32.79
N THR A 291 -49.56 -9.08 32.41
CA THR A 291 -50.60 -8.71 33.37
C THR A 291 -51.56 -9.88 33.53
N ASN A 292 -52.21 -9.97 34.70
CA ASN A 292 -53.38 -10.83 34.87
C ASN A 292 -54.57 -10.24 34.11
N ALA A 293 -55.76 -10.80 34.32
CA ALA A 293 -57.02 -10.17 33.98
C ALA A 293 -57.04 -8.70 34.41
N VAL A 294 -57.35 -7.80 33.48
CA VAL A 294 -57.40 -6.35 33.71
C VAL A 294 -58.81 -5.85 33.46
N LYS A 295 -59.30 -4.97 34.33
CA LYS A 295 -60.62 -4.34 34.19
C LYS A 295 -60.58 -3.17 33.22
N GLU A 296 -61.74 -2.82 32.66
CA GLU A 296 -61.88 -1.61 31.85
C GLU A 296 -61.41 -0.39 32.65
N GLY A 297 -60.47 0.36 32.07
CA GLY A 297 -59.87 1.53 32.72
C GLY A 297 -58.84 1.23 33.80
N GLU A 298 -58.50 -0.03 34.06
CA GLU A 298 -57.42 -0.39 34.98
C GLU A 298 -56.08 0.21 34.51
N ARG A 299 -55.34 0.79 35.45
CA ARG A 299 -54.02 1.36 35.20
C ARG A 299 -52.96 0.28 35.35
N ILE A 300 -52.17 0.10 34.31
CA ILE A 300 -51.04 -0.81 34.26
C ILE A 300 -49.77 -0.03 34.49
N THR A 301 -49.08 -0.32 35.58
CA THR A 301 -47.80 0.31 35.94
C THR A 301 -46.64 -0.47 35.33
N PHE A 302 -45.67 0.24 34.75
CA PHE A 302 -44.45 -0.39 34.28
C PHE A 302 -43.62 -0.94 35.46
N PRO A 303 -42.86 -2.04 35.28
CA PRO A 303 -41.93 -2.53 36.30
C PRO A 303 -40.94 -1.45 36.80
N ARG A 304 -40.63 -0.50 35.92
CA ARG A 304 -39.81 0.68 36.20
C ARG A 304 -40.34 1.86 35.38
N ALA A 305 -40.34 3.06 35.95
CA ALA A 305 -40.69 4.27 35.21
C ALA A 305 -39.60 4.64 34.20
N PHE A 306 -40.01 5.06 33.00
CA PHE A 306 -39.15 5.68 32.00
C PHE A 306 -38.75 7.11 32.41
N ALA A 307 -37.76 7.67 31.73
CA ALA A 307 -37.26 9.02 31.99
C ALA A 307 -38.39 10.06 31.97
N VAL A 308 -38.34 11.02 32.90
CA VAL A 308 -39.33 12.11 32.95
C VAL A 308 -39.32 12.88 31.63
N GLY A 309 -40.50 13.06 31.03
CA GLY A 309 -40.65 13.71 29.72
C GLY A 309 -40.61 12.76 28.52
N THR A 310 -40.40 11.46 28.73
CA THR A 310 -40.57 10.45 27.68
C THR A 310 -41.97 9.84 27.74
N THR A 311 -42.60 9.68 26.57
CA THR A 311 -43.86 8.93 26.45
C THR A 311 -43.52 7.60 25.78
N PRO A 312 -43.59 6.47 26.50
CA PRO A 312 -43.24 5.19 25.92
C PRO A 312 -44.25 4.78 24.85
N VAL A 313 -43.81 4.02 23.86
CA VAL A 313 -44.72 3.37 22.90
C VAL A 313 -45.18 2.06 23.50
N VAL A 314 -46.48 1.87 23.67
CA VAL A 314 -47.08 0.65 24.21
C VAL A 314 -47.70 -0.18 23.10
N VAL A 315 -47.23 -1.42 22.94
CA VAL A 315 -47.83 -2.40 22.03
C VAL A 315 -48.52 -3.49 22.86
N ILE A 316 -49.79 -3.72 22.57
CA ILE A 316 -50.57 -4.82 23.15
C ILE A 316 -50.68 -5.93 22.11
N THR A 317 -50.25 -7.13 22.48
CA THR A 317 -50.52 -8.34 21.71
C THR A 317 -51.58 -9.17 22.44
N PRO A 318 -52.79 -9.35 21.88
CA PRO A 318 -53.79 -10.20 22.50
C PRO A 318 -53.30 -11.65 22.51
N VAL A 319 -53.45 -12.34 23.63
CA VAL A 319 -53.25 -13.79 23.67
C VAL A 319 -54.42 -14.43 22.93
N GLN A 320 -54.12 -15.11 21.82
CA GLN A 320 -55.11 -15.80 21.01
C GLN A 320 -55.72 -16.94 21.83
N GLY A 321 -56.86 -16.68 22.48
CA GLY A 321 -57.71 -17.73 23.02
C GLY A 321 -58.24 -18.60 21.86
N SER A 322 -58.61 -19.84 22.15
CA SER A 322 -59.17 -20.78 21.16
C SER A 322 -60.51 -20.34 20.54
N ASP A 323 -61.12 -19.28 21.07
CA ASP A 323 -62.33 -18.66 20.53
C ASP A 323 -61.96 -17.42 19.70
N GLU A 324 -62.35 -17.41 18.43
CA GLU A 324 -62.13 -16.37 17.40
C GLU A 324 -62.71 -14.97 17.72
N ARG A 325 -63.09 -14.68 18.96
CA ARG A 325 -63.62 -13.38 19.36
C ARG A 325 -62.50 -12.34 19.31
N LYS A 326 -62.50 -11.52 18.27
CA LYS A 326 -61.61 -10.37 18.11
C LYS A 326 -61.92 -9.34 19.20
N ILE A 327 -61.13 -9.37 20.26
CA ILE A 327 -61.14 -8.34 21.30
C ILE A 327 -60.41 -7.13 20.72
N TRP A 328 -61.10 -5.99 20.66
CA TRP A 328 -60.46 -4.72 20.37
C TRP A 328 -60.00 -4.13 21.70
N SER A 329 -58.70 -4.18 21.94
CA SER A 329 -58.07 -3.50 23.08
C SER A 329 -57.38 -2.23 22.57
N SER A 330 -57.50 -1.17 23.34
CA SER A 330 -56.84 0.11 23.10
C SER A 330 -56.13 0.56 24.37
N VAL A 331 -55.05 1.31 24.20
CA VAL A 331 -54.31 1.96 25.29
C VAL A 331 -54.59 3.44 25.28
N TYR A 332 -54.72 4.03 26.47
CA TYR A 332 -54.86 5.47 26.62
C TYR A 332 -54.14 5.94 27.89
N ASN A 333 -53.98 7.26 28.05
CA ASN A 333 -53.27 7.87 29.19
C ASN A 333 -51.87 7.29 29.42
N ILE A 334 -51.10 7.09 28.34
CA ILE A 334 -49.73 6.60 28.43
C ILE A 334 -48.87 7.70 29.07
N THR A 335 -48.22 7.33 30.16
CA THR A 335 -47.33 8.17 30.98
C THR A 335 -46.01 7.42 31.18
N ASN A 336 -45.02 8.04 31.80
CA ASN A 336 -43.71 7.39 31.97
C ASN A 336 -43.72 6.26 33.01
N ASP A 337 -44.73 6.17 33.88
CA ASP A 337 -44.89 5.13 34.90
C ASP A 337 -45.98 4.09 34.58
N GLY A 338 -46.81 4.32 33.57
CA GLY A 338 -47.86 3.38 33.19
C GLY A 338 -48.82 3.88 32.12
N PHE A 339 -49.90 3.13 31.90
CA PHE A 339 -50.97 3.44 30.95
C PHE A 339 -52.30 2.83 31.40
N ASN A 340 -53.43 3.23 30.81
CA ASN A 340 -54.73 2.60 31.01
C ASN A 340 -55.11 1.72 29.81
N ILE A 341 -55.81 0.62 30.07
CA ILE A 341 -56.37 -0.25 29.01
C ILE A 341 -57.87 0.00 28.89
N SER A 342 -58.36 0.05 27.66
CA SER A 342 -59.77 -0.02 27.33
C SER A 342 -60.04 -1.20 26.39
N GLY A 343 -60.95 -2.09 26.75
CA GLY A 343 -61.47 -3.18 25.93
C GLY A 343 -62.88 -2.89 25.46
N GLN A 344 -63.12 -3.01 24.14
CA GLN A 344 -64.47 -3.09 23.59
C GLN A 344 -64.68 -4.48 22.97
N PHE A 345 -65.77 -5.14 23.37
CA PHE A 345 -66.22 -6.36 22.72
C PHE A 345 -67.12 -6.02 21.53
N LEU A 346 -66.70 -6.44 20.34
CA LEU A 346 -67.59 -6.57 19.19
C LEU A 346 -68.18 -7.98 19.20
N SER A 347 -69.34 -8.14 19.82
CA SER A 347 -70.18 -9.32 19.61
C SER A 347 -71.06 -9.06 18.39
N HIS A 348 -70.78 -9.76 17.29
CA HIS A 348 -71.71 -9.91 16.15
C HIS A 348 -72.30 -8.61 15.56
N GLY A 349 -71.52 -7.53 15.51
CA GLY A 349 -71.91 -6.30 14.82
C GLY A 349 -72.67 -5.27 15.66
N ASN A 350 -72.93 -5.53 16.95
CA ASN A 350 -73.46 -4.54 17.88
C ASN A 350 -72.43 -4.21 18.97
N ILE A 351 -72.21 -2.91 19.20
CA ILE A 351 -71.40 -2.40 20.30
C ILE A 351 -72.25 -2.50 21.56
N HIS A 352 -71.95 -3.49 22.41
CA HIS A 352 -72.54 -3.57 23.74
C HIS A 352 -71.56 -2.96 24.75
N PRO A 353 -71.96 -1.96 25.55
CA PRO A 353 -71.17 -1.57 26.71
C PRO A 353 -71.05 -2.79 27.64
N ILE A 354 -69.84 -3.05 28.11
CA ILE A 354 -69.52 -4.20 28.94
C ILE A 354 -70.11 -3.92 30.32
N ASP A 355 -71.17 -4.63 30.71
CA ASP A 355 -71.65 -4.65 32.09
C ASP A 355 -70.65 -5.47 32.93
N ASP A 356 -69.72 -4.78 33.62
CA ASP A 356 -68.91 -5.11 34.82
C ASP A 356 -68.37 -6.54 35.08
N GLY A 357 -68.54 -7.50 34.17
CA GLY A 357 -68.10 -8.87 34.30
C GLY A 357 -66.61 -9.01 33.98
N ASP A 358 -65.85 -9.48 34.96
CA ASP A 358 -64.38 -9.64 34.95
C ASP A 358 -63.82 -10.09 33.58
N PHE A 359 -63.21 -9.14 32.89
CA PHE A 359 -62.50 -9.41 31.64
C PHE A 359 -61.14 -10.04 31.95
N GLN A 360 -60.98 -11.33 31.66
CA GLN A 360 -59.70 -12.03 31.78
C GLN A 360 -59.01 -12.15 30.44
N ALA A 361 -58.35 -11.08 29.98
CA ALA A 361 -57.37 -11.18 28.91
C ALA A 361 -55.95 -11.10 29.49
N VAL A 362 -55.14 -12.07 29.12
CA VAL A 362 -53.69 -12.01 29.32
C VAL A 362 -53.13 -11.20 28.17
N PHE A 363 -52.36 -10.16 28.51
CA PHE A 363 -51.68 -9.32 27.52
C PHE A 363 -50.17 -9.50 27.63
N ASN A 364 -49.51 -9.57 26.48
CA ASN A 364 -48.07 -9.30 26.41
C ASN A 364 -47.91 -7.82 26.07
N VAL A 365 -47.31 -7.07 26.98
CA VAL A 365 -47.07 -5.64 26.81
C VAL A 365 -45.61 -5.41 26.49
N MET A 366 -45.36 -4.65 25.44
CA MET A 366 -44.03 -4.17 25.06
C MET A 366 -44.03 -2.65 25.15
N ALA A 367 -43.14 -2.09 25.99
CA ALA A 367 -42.97 -0.64 26.13
C ALA A 367 -41.56 -0.23 25.73
N ALA A 368 -41.41 0.74 24.83
CA ALA A 368 -40.12 1.25 24.38
C ALA A 368 -39.93 2.73 24.74
N GLY A 369 -38.78 3.08 25.34
CA GLY A 369 -38.47 4.46 25.77
C GLY A 369 -36.96 4.72 25.87
N VAL A 370 -36.59 6.00 26.11
CA VAL A 370 -35.20 6.42 26.35
C VAL A 370 -35.03 6.70 27.85
N LYS A 371 -33.93 6.22 28.43
CA LYS A 371 -33.56 6.36 29.85
C LYS A 371 -33.03 7.75 30.21
#